data_AF-H1PJ08-F1
#
_entry.id   AF-H1PJ08-F1
#
_cell.length_a   1.000
_cell.length_b   1.000
_cell.length_c   1.000
_cell.angle_alpha   90.00
_cell.angle_beta   90.00
_cell.angle_gamma   90.00
#
_symmetry.space_group_name_H-M   'P 1'
#
loop_
_entity.id
_entity.type
_entity.pdbx_description
1 polymer ?
#
loop_
_entity_poly.entity_id
_entity_poly.type
_entity_poly.pdbx_seq_one_letter_code
_entity_poly.pdbx_strand_id
1 'polypeptide(L)'
;MKYYNIYGDDADYLYLGRESKPDIKLCPHCKMVLNRDEAIFQAAETVKWRKKKFFVTTYDGVNIASRHFYEIYHKHEMNGIEFIPFKKSEGYYICRFTNIASFDIEKAKQVRAEYEGKVTYGVIDNGTCAYCKRSKGHHHPWPYRMIESDEQNLNANTFYRSDIEFGEVNTQSPIIWATEDIVEAFKQEKCRIFYKIIE
;
A
#
# COMPACT_ATOMS: atom_id res chain seq x y z
N MET A 1 10.69 -19.21 -1.06
CA MET A 1 11.00 -18.20 -0.02
C MET A 1 9.69 -17.80 0.63
N LYS A 2 9.61 -17.60 1.95
CA LYS A 2 8.39 -17.10 2.56
C LYS A 2 8.29 -15.58 2.39
N TYR A 3 7.05 -15.10 2.31
CA TYR A 3 6.73 -13.69 2.29
C TYR A 3 5.43 -13.45 3.07
N TYR A 4 5.20 -12.20 3.41
CA TYR A 4 4.12 -11.79 4.29
C TYR A 4 3.44 -10.56 3.71
N ASN A 5 2.13 -10.44 3.88
CA ASN A 5 1.46 -9.16 3.67
C ASN A 5 1.81 -8.23 4.83
N ILE A 6 2.27 -7.02 4.52
CA ILE A 6 2.66 -5.99 5.50
C ILE A 6 1.67 -4.83 5.47
N TYR A 7 1.35 -4.28 6.64
CA TYR A 7 0.54 -3.07 6.77
C TYR A 7 1.01 -2.20 7.94
N GLY A 8 0.74 -0.90 7.83
CA GLY A 8 1.07 0.09 8.87
C GLY A 8 -0.07 0.31 9.86
N ASP A 9 0.17 1.16 10.85
CA ASP A 9 -0.93 1.76 11.63
C ASP A 9 -1.82 2.61 10.69
N ASP A 10 -3.13 2.64 10.95
CA ASP A 10 -4.03 3.49 10.19
C ASP A 10 -3.78 4.99 10.47
N ALA A 11 -3.75 5.78 9.41
CA ALA A 11 -3.64 7.21 9.45
C ALA A 11 -4.74 7.91 8.65
N ASP A 12 -4.92 9.20 8.95
CA ASP A 12 -5.93 10.00 8.25
C ASP A 12 -5.40 10.33 6.85
N TYR A 13 -6.25 10.83 5.97
CA TYR A 13 -5.92 11.19 4.60
C TYR A 13 -4.69 12.12 4.53
N LEU A 14 -3.81 11.87 3.56
CA LEU A 14 -2.65 12.73 3.28
C LEU A 14 -3.00 13.87 2.31
N TYR A 15 -3.46 13.53 1.11
CA TYR A 15 -3.73 14.47 0.02
C TYR A 15 -5.23 14.73 -0.17
N LEU A 16 -6.12 13.92 0.43
CA LEU A 16 -7.56 14.17 0.47
C LEU A 16 -8.07 14.75 1.80
N GLY A 17 -7.19 14.94 2.79
CA GLY A 17 -7.56 15.48 4.10
C GLY A 17 -8.00 16.94 4.02
N ARG A 18 -8.81 17.42 4.97
CA ARG A 18 -9.30 18.81 4.99
C ARG A 18 -8.18 19.87 5.09
N GLU A 19 -7.04 19.50 5.65
CA GLU A 19 -5.85 20.36 5.73
C GLU A 19 -4.94 20.23 4.50
N SER A 20 -5.27 19.35 3.55
CA SER A 20 -4.47 19.12 2.35
C SER A 20 -4.64 20.31 1.39
N LYS A 21 -3.50 20.77 0.86
CA LYS A 21 -3.41 21.80 -0.18
C LYS A 21 -3.09 21.31 -1.60
N PRO A 22 -2.92 20.01 -1.92
CA PRO A 22 -2.71 19.61 -3.30
C PRO A 22 -3.86 20.03 -4.22
N ASP A 23 -3.53 20.40 -5.45
CA ASP A 23 -4.52 20.61 -6.51
C ASP A 23 -5.02 19.25 -7.01
N ILE A 24 -6.25 18.90 -6.65
CA ILE A 24 -6.84 17.59 -6.96
C ILE A 24 -7.70 17.68 -8.23
N LYS A 25 -7.30 16.95 -9.27
CA LYS A 25 -8.09 16.76 -10.49
C LYS A 25 -8.95 15.53 -10.33
N LEU A 26 -10.27 15.70 -10.42
CA LEU A 26 -11.23 14.61 -10.29
C LEU A 26 -11.83 14.23 -11.64
N CYS A 27 -12.09 12.94 -11.83
CA CYS A 27 -12.94 12.48 -12.93
C CYS A 27 -14.35 13.07 -12.74
N PRO A 28 -14.93 13.74 -13.75
CA PRO A 28 -16.24 14.35 -13.60
C PRO A 28 -17.36 13.32 -13.32
N HIS A 29 -17.18 12.08 -13.77
CA HIS A 29 -18.18 11.02 -13.67
C HIS A 29 -18.06 10.17 -12.41
N CYS A 30 -16.87 9.65 -12.09
CA CYS A 30 -16.68 8.75 -10.95
C CYS A 30 -16.00 9.41 -9.74
N LYS A 31 -15.62 10.69 -9.84
CA LYS A 31 -14.93 11.46 -8.79
C LYS A 31 -13.61 10.85 -8.30
N MET A 32 -13.02 9.93 -9.07
CA MET A 32 -11.68 9.43 -8.79
C MET A 32 -10.63 10.49 -9.09
N VAL A 33 -9.59 10.55 -8.26
CA VAL A 33 -8.43 11.42 -8.45
C VAL A 33 -7.67 10.96 -9.69
N LEU A 34 -7.43 11.90 -10.62
CA LEU A 34 -6.76 11.66 -11.89
C LEU A 34 -5.25 11.88 -11.80
N ASN A 35 -4.80 12.75 -10.89
CA ASN A 35 -3.41 13.19 -10.70
C ASN A 35 -2.88 12.77 -9.31
N ARG A 36 -3.00 11.48 -8.99
CA ARG A 36 -2.68 10.95 -7.67
C ARG A 36 -1.21 11.17 -7.31
N ASP A 37 -0.30 10.86 -8.22
CA ASP A 37 1.14 10.97 -7.96
C ASP A 37 1.54 12.43 -7.76
N GLU A 38 1.03 13.34 -8.58
CA GLU A 38 1.27 14.78 -8.43
C GLU A 38 0.71 15.29 -7.09
N ALA A 39 -0.46 14.81 -6.68
CA ALA A 39 -1.06 15.17 -5.40
C ALA A 39 -0.22 14.69 -4.20
N ILE A 40 0.33 13.47 -4.28
CA ILE A 40 1.25 12.90 -3.28
C ILE A 40 2.54 13.73 -3.20
N PHE A 41 3.13 14.09 -4.34
CA PHE A 41 4.33 14.93 -4.37
C PHE A 41 4.06 16.32 -3.78
N GLN A 42 2.97 16.98 -4.17
CA GLN A 42 2.59 18.28 -3.58
C GLN A 42 2.33 18.15 -2.08
N ALA A 43 1.75 17.04 -1.61
CA ALA A 43 1.55 16.79 -0.18
C ALA A 43 2.88 16.68 0.56
N ALA A 44 3.87 15.98 0.01
CA ALA A 44 5.23 15.89 0.59
C ALA A 44 5.87 17.28 0.78
N GLU A 45 5.60 18.21 -0.13
CA GLU A 45 6.14 19.58 -0.05
C GLU A 45 5.37 20.49 0.91
N THR A 46 4.05 20.33 0.99
CA THR A 46 3.16 21.34 1.60
C THR A 46 2.58 20.94 2.95
N VAL A 47 2.36 19.64 3.18
CA VAL A 47 1.72 19.10 4.39
C VAL A 47 2.74 18.95 5.51
N LYS A 48 2.36 19.38 6.71
CA LYS A 48 3.10 19.09 7.93
C LYS A 48 2.57 17.80 8.53
N TRP A 49 3.28 16.70 8.30
CA TRP A 49 2.98 15.41 8.92
C TRP A 49 3.13 15.48 10.45
N ARG A 50 2.07 15.14 11.20
CA ARG A 50 2.02 15.25 12.67
C ARG A 50 1.96 13.90 13.39
N LYS A 51 1.60 12.81 12.70
CA LYS A 51 1.42 11.50 13.33
C LYS A 51 2.79 10.81 13.51
N LYS A 52 3.32 10.85 14.73
CA LYS A 52 4.63 10.29 15.06
C LYS A 52 4.58 8.77 15.23
N LYS A 53 4.45 8.05 14.12
CA LYS A 53 4.38 6.58 14.07
C LYS A 53 5.53 6.01 13.26
N PHE A 54 5.84 4.74 13.49
CA PHE A 54 6.97 4.05 12.86
C PHE A 54 6.75 3.83 11.36
N PHE A 55 5.60 3.24 11.02
CA PHE A 55 5.11 2.99 9.67
C PHE A 55 3.57 3.06 9.67
N VAL A 56 2.99 3.80 8.72
CA VAL A 56 1.54 4.01 8.64
C VAL A 56 1.03 3.87 7.21
N THR A 57 -0.27 3.57 7.09
CA THR A 57 -1.02 3.63 5.84
C THR A 57 -2.17 4.63 6.00
N THR A 58 -2.27 5.61 5.11
CA THR A 58 -3.34 6.63 5.14
C THR A 58 -4.60 6.11 4.45
N TYR A 59 -5.77 6.70 4.77
CA TYR A 59 -7.03 6.34 4.13
C TYR A 59 -7.10 6.64 2.62
N ASP A 60 -6.23 7.49 2.09
CA ASP A 60 -6.02 7.68 0.64
C ASP A 60 -4.86 6.84 0.11
N GLY A 61 -4.52 5.75 0.78
CA GLY A 61 -3.66 4.68 0.29
C GLY A 61 -2.17 5.02 0.20
N VAL A 62 -1.68 5.96 0.99
CA VAL A 62 -0.26 6.36 1.03
C VAL A 62 0.42 5.74 2.24
N ASN A 63 1.58 5.13 2.01
CA ASN A 63 2.41 4.60 3.10
C ASN A 63 3.45 5.63 3.53
N ILE A 64 3.63 5.82 4.83
CA ILE A 64 4.58 6.79 5.39
C ILE A 64 5.43 6.12 6.47
N ALA A 65 6.74 6.32 6.38
CA ALA A 65 7.74 5.79 7.29
C ALA A 65 8.44 6.91 8.07
N SER A 66 8.84 6.59 9.29
CA SER A 66 9.74 7.42 10.10
C SER A 66 11.20 7.27 9.67
N ARG A 67 12.07 8.18 10.13
CA ARG A 67 13.53 8.09 10.00
C ARG A 67 14.07 6.78 10.54
N HIS A 68 13.52 6.30 11.66
CA HIS A 68 13.96 5.05 12.25
C HIS A 68 13.71 3.84 11.32
N PHE A 69 12.56 3.82 10.64
CA PHE A 69 12.28 2.80 9.62
C PHE A 69 13.26 2.92 8.44
N TYR A 70 13.49 4.14 7.95
CA TYR A 70 14.42 4.42 6.86
C TYR A 70 15.85 3.95 7.18
N GLU A 71 16.33 4.24 8.40
CA GLU A 71 17.64 3.81 8.89
C GLU A 71 17.76 2.28 8.96
N ILE A 72 16.74 1.58 9.48
CA ILE A 72 16.70 0.10 9.50
C ILE A 72 16.72 -0.45 8.07
N TYR A 73 15.90 0.11 7.19
CA TYR A 73 15.81 -0.29 5.79
C TYR A 73 17.19 -0.23 5.09
N HIS A 74 17.96 0.83 5.31
CA HIS A 74 19.31 0.92 4.76
C HIS A 74 20.35 0.09 5.51
N LYS A 75 20.27 0.00 6.85
CA LYS A 75 21.17 -0.83 7.66
C LYS A 75 21.15 -2.30 7.24
N HIS A 76 19.96 -2.81 6.91
CA HIS A 76 19.76 -4.18 6.47
C HIS A 76 19.83 -4.34 4.96
N GLU A 77 20.17 -3.30 4.19
CA GLU A 77 20.27 -3.36 2.72
C GLU A 77 18.98 -3.84 2.02
N MET A 78 17.83 -3.41 2.54
CA MET A 78 16.51 -3.75 2.00
C MET A 78 16.28 -3.08 0.64
N ASN A 79 15.42 -3.68 -0.19
CA ASN A 79 15.10 -3.15 -1.52
C ASN A 79 13.57 -3.01 -1.75
N GLY A 80 13.17 -2.25 -2.78
CA GLY A 80 11.78 -2.14 -3.25
C GLY A 80 11.00 -0.94 -2.70
N ILE A 81 11.65 0.01 -2.03
CA ILE A 81 11.03 1.25 -1.55
C ILE A 81 11.87 2.44 -1.99
N GLU A 82 11.22 3.40 -2.62
CA GLU A 82 11.73 4.75 -2.78
C GLU A 82 11.11 5.69 -1.74
N PHE A 83 11.96 6.46 -1.08
CA PHE A 83 11.56 7.37 -0.01
C PHE A 83 11.49 8.80 -0.52
N ILE A 84 10.28 9.38 -0.50
CA ILE A 84 10.06 10.79 -0.83
C ILE A 84 9.99 11.59 0.49
N PRO A 85 10.96 12.46 0.79
CA PRO A 85 11.02 13.17 2.06
C PRO A 85 9.95 14.26 2.17
N PHE A 86 9.38 14.42 3.36
CA PHE A 86 8.54 15.58 3.66
C PHE A 86 9.37 16.84 3.87
N LYS A 87 9.04 17.95 3.19
CA LYS A 87 9.75 19.24 3.36
C LYS A 87 9.48 19.90 4.72
N LYS A 88 8.28 19.70 5.29
CA LYS A 88 7.85 20.35 6.55
C LYS A 88 7.87 19.44 7.78
N SER A 89 8.26 18.19 7.62
CA SER A 89 8.33 17.18 8.67
C SER A 89 9.56 16.31 8.49
N GLU A 90 10.71 16.89 8.85
CA GLU A 90 11.99 16.22 8.75
C GLU A 90 11.98 14.85 9.47
N GLY A 91 12.58 13.85 8.84
CA GLY A 91 12.61 12.48 9.37
C GLY A 91 11.31 11.70 9.16
N TYR A 92 10.45 12.13 8.24
CA TYR A 92 9.36 11.31 7.72
C TYR A 92 9.42 11.28 6.19
N TYR A 93 8.98 10.15 5.64
CA TYR A 93 9.11 9.83 4.23
C TYR A 93 7.84 9.14 3.73
N ILE A 94 7.36 9.53 2.56
CA ILE A 94 6.38 8.74 1.82
C ILE A 94 7.11 7.55 1.18
N CYS A 95 6.55 6.36 1.33
CA CYS A 95 7.09 5.12 0.78
C CYS A 95 6.41 4.81 -0.56
N ARG A 96 7.15 4.92 -1.66
CA ARG A 96 6.74 4.44 -2.98
C ARG A 96 7.34 3.05 -3.21
N PHE A 97 6.49 2.02 -3.22
CA PHE A 97 6.91 0.65 -3.48
C PHE A 97 7.14 0.43 -4.98
N THR A 98 8.36 0.09 -5.36
CA THR A 98 8.81 0.09 -6.76
C THR A 98 8.73 -1.27 -7.43
N ASN A 99 8.89 -2.36 -6.66
CA ASN A 99 8.81 -3.71 -7.20
C ASN A 99 7.35 -4.15 -7.23
N ILE A 100 6.89 -4.58 -8.41
CA ILE A 100 5.51 -4.99 -8.64
C ILE A 100 5.49 -6.52 -8.75
N ALA A 101 4.54 -7.14 -8.05
CA ALA A 101 4.21 -8.55 -8.20
C ALA A 101 2.71 -8.69 -8.49
N SER A 102 2.34 -9.71 -9.26
CA SER A 102 0.98 -9.91 -9.73
C SER A 102 0.15 -10.61 -8.67
N PHE A 103 -1.00 -10.03 -8.34
CA PHE A 103 -1.94 -10.64 -7.39
C PHE A 103 -2.63 -11.88 -7.99
N ASP A 104 -2.73 -12.98 -7.22
CA ASP A 104 -3.40 -14.21 -7.66
C ASP A 104 -4.93 -14.09 -7.56
N ILE A 105 -5.51 -13.37 -8.52
CA ILE A 105 -6.94 -13.11 -8.57
C ILE A 105 -7.75 -14.40 -8.76
N GLU A 106 -7.22 -15.38 -9.48
CA GLU A 106 -7.93 -16.63 -9.77
C GLU A 106 -8.04 -17.50 -8.53
N LYS A 107 -6.99 -17.58 -7.72
CA LYS A 107 -7.04 -18.27 -6.43
C LYS A 107 -7.91 -17.54 -5.43
N ALA A 108 -7.84 -16.21 -5.39
CA ALA A 108 -8.72 -15.43 -4.53
C ALA A 108 -10.21 -15.66 -4.87
N LYS A 109 -10.57 -15.72 -6.17
CA LYS A 109 -11.93 -16.05 -6.65
C LYS A 109 -12.49 -17.38 -6.14
N GLN A 110 -11.62 -18.34 -5.83
CA GLN A 110 -12.02 -19.66 -5.36
C GLN A 110 -12.35 -19.67 -3.86
N VAL A 111 -12.00 -18.62 -3.11
CA VAL A 111 -12.24 -18.57 -1.67
C VAL A 111 -13.59 -17.94 -1.34
N ARG A 112 -14.37 -18.67 -0.54
CA ARG A 112 -15.63 -18.21 0.05
C ARG A 112 -15.32 -17.26 1.19
N ALA A 113 -15.79 -16.02 1.10
CA ALA A 113 -15.77 -15.03 2.17
C ALA A 113 -17.20 -14.75 2.65
N GLU A 114 -17.41 -14.66 3.96
CA GLU A 114 -18.67 -14.21 4.55
C GLU A 114 -18.46 -12.83 5.19
N TYR A 115 -19.21 -11.83 4.74
CA TYR A 115 -19.18 -10.48 5.30
C TYR A 115 -20.62 -10.00 5.54
N GLU A 116 -20.93 -9.62 6.79
CA GLU A 116 -22.26 -9.13 7.19
C GLU A 116 -23.43 -10.05 6.76
N GLY A 117 -23.23 -11.37 6.84
CA GLY A 117 -24.24 -12.37 6.45
C GLY A 117 -24.40 -12.57 4.95
N LYS A 118 -23.59 -11.91 4.12
CA LYS A 118 -23.49 -12.16 2.68
C LYS A 118 -22.29 -13.03 2.39
N VAL A 119 -22.55 -14.15 1.72
CA VAL A 119 -21.51 -15.00 1.14
C VAL A 119 -21.06 -14.37 -0.17
N THR A 120 -19.81 -13.93 -0.23
CA THR A 120 -19.16 -13.46 -1.45
C THR A 120 -18.04 -14.45 -1.80
N TYR A 121 -17.94 -14.83 -3.06
CA TYR A 121 -16.81 -15.60 -3.54
C TYR A 121 -15.86 -14.65 -4.24
N GLY A 122 -14.62 -14.60 -3.79
CA GLY A 122 -13.59 -13.91 -4.53
C GLY A 122 -13.43 -12.42 -4.33
N VAL A 123 -12.49 -11.91 -5.13
CA VAL A 123 -12.27 -10.49 -5.31
C VAL A 123 -13.45 -9.90 -6.06
N ILE A 124 -14.13 -8.93 -5.45
CA ILE A 124 -15.20 -8.18 -6.11
C ILE A 124 -14.53 -7.11 -6.98
N ASP A 125 -14.56 -7.27 -8.30
CA ASP A 125 -14.15 -6.24 -9.25
C ASP A 125 -15.31 -5.27 -9.48
N ASN A 126 -15.15 -4.02 -9.04
CA ASN A 126 -16.14 -2.96 -9.22
C ASN A 126 -16.17 -2.39 -10.65
N GLY A 127 -15.36 -2.95 -11.54
CA GLY A 127 -15.18 -2.56 -12.92
C GLY A 127 -14.37 -1.28 -13.07
N THR A 128 -14.29 -0.78 -14.29
CA THR A 128 -13.58 0.46 -14.60
C THR A 128 -14.54 1.62 -14.86
N CYS A 129 -14.09 2.84 -14.66
CA CYS A 129 -14.82 4.01 -15.12
C CYS A 129 -14.75 4.09 -16.65
N ALA A 130 -15.91 4.12 -17.33
CA ALA A 130 -15.98 4.21 -18.77
C ALA A 130 -15.25 5.44 -19.36
N TYR A 131 -15.13 6.53 -18.57
CA TYR A 131 -14.54 7.80 -18.97
C TYR A 131 -13.03 7.87 -18.70
N CYS A 132 -12.62 7.70 -17.45
CA CYS A 132 -11.20 7.83 -17.07
C CYS A 132 -10.43 6.50 -17.06
N LYS A 133 -11.08 5.38 -17.40
CA LYS A 133 -10.54 4.01 -17.49
C LYS A 133 -9.91 3.44 -16.21
N ARG A 134 -9.80 4.21 -15.14
CA ARG A 134 -9.35 3.77 -13.82
C ARG A 134 -10.28 2.68 -13.26
N SER A 135 -9.70 1.72 -12.54
CA SER A 135 -10.45 0.75 -11.74
C SER A 135 -11.23 1.47 -10.64
N LYS A 136 -12.46 1.03 -10.40
CA LYS A 136 -13.24 1.44 -9.22
C LYS A 136 -12.84 0.68 -7.96
N GLY A 137 -11.86 -0.22 -8.09
CA GLY A 137 -11.21 -0.93 -7.02
C GLY A 137 -11.75 -2.34 -6.81
N HIS A 138 -11.09 -3.05 -5.91
CA HIS A 138 -11.31 -4.44 -5.60
C HIS A 138 -11.57 -4.63 -4.10
N HIS A 139 -12.43 -5.59 -3.73
CA HIS A 139 -12.67 -5.95 -2.32
C HIS A 139 -12.31 -7.40 -2.03
N HIS A 140 -12.13 -7.70 -0.74
CA HIS A 140 -11.83 -9.04 -0.24
C HIS A 140 -10.57 -9.66 -0.89
N PRO A 141 -9.38 -9.03 -0.70
CA PRO A 141 -8.09 -9.52 -1.21
C PRO A 141 -7.61 -10.88 -0.64
N TRP A 142 -8.50 -11.75 -0.15
CA TRP A 142 -8.12 -12.99 0.50
C TRP A 142 -8.11 -14.17 -0.50
N PRO A 143 -7.05 -14.99 -0.54
CA PRO A 143 -5.80 -14.87 0.23
C PRO A 143 -4.90 -13.77 -0.35
N TYR A 144 -4.09 -13.12 0.50
CA TYR A 144 -3.20 -12.02 0.08
C TYR A 144 -1.96 -12.56 -0.67
N ARG A 145 -2.16 -13.23 -1.80
CA ARG A 145 -1.15 -14.05 -2.47
C ARG A 145 -0.74 -13.47 -3.83
N MET A 146 0.53 -13.66 -4.18
CA MET A 146 1.06 -13.45 -5.54
C MET A 146 0.80 -14.68 -6.41
N ILE A 147 0.84 -14.53 -7.73
CA ILE A 147 0.83 -15.68 -8.65
C ILE A 147 2.09 -16.54 -8.44
N GLU A 148 1.99 -17.84 -8.68
CA GLU A 148 3.06 -18.81 -8.43
C GLU A 148 4.38 -18.44 -9.14
N SER A 149 4.32 -17.93 -10.36
CA SER A 149 5.51 -17.53 -11.11
C SER A 149 6.28 -16.39 -10.42
N ASP A 150 5.59 -15.46 -9.77
CA ASP A 150 6.23 -14.36 -9.06
C ASP A 150 6.79 -14.83 -7.71
N GLU A 151 6.09 -15.76 -7.02
CA GLU A 151 6.58 -16.38 -5.78
C GLU A 151 7.91 -17.13 -5.98
N GLN A 152 8.08 -17.79 -7.13
CA GLN A 152 9.30 -18.52 -7.48
C GLN A 152 10.49 -17.58 -7.77
N ASN A 153 10.23 -16.31 -8.08
CA ASN A 153 11.23 -15.31 -8.48
C ASN A 153 11.41 -14.20 -7.43
N LEU A 154 11.05 -14.45 -6.17
CA LEU A 154 11.26 -13.52 -5.07
C LEU A 154 12.74 -13.31 -4.77
N ASN A 155 13.13 -12.05 -4.63
CA ASN A 155 14.44 -11.65 -4.15
C ASN A 155 14.42 -11.54 -2.63
N ALA A 156 15.48 -12.02 -1.98
CA ALA A 156 15.67 -11.85 -0.55
C ALA A 156 15.60 -10.36 -0.17
N ASN A 157 15.22 -10.09 1.08
CA ASN A 157 15.23 -8.75 1.65
C ASN A 157 14.51 -7.65 0.81
N THR A 158 13.39 -8.00 0.17
CA THR A 158 12.75 -7.15 -0.82
C THR A 158 11.26 -6.93 -0.51
N PHE A 159 10.83 -5.66 -0.61
CA PHE A 159 9.42 -5.29 -0.60
C PHE A 159 8.83 -5.35 -2.02
N TYR A 160 7.55 -5.70 -2.10
CA TYR A 160 6.75 -5.73 -3.31
C TYR A 160 5.40 -5.07 -3.07
N ARG A 161 4.76 -4.59 -4.15
CA ARG A 161 3.36 -4.19 -4.14
C ARG A 161 2.57 -4.96 -5.20
N SER A 162 1.26 -5.11 -4.99
CA SER A 162 0.37 -5.65 -6.01
C SER A 162 0.27 -4.74 -7.24
N ASP A 163 0.09 -5.38 -8.39
CA ASP A 163 -0.22 -4.79 -9.69
C ASP A 163 -1.63 -4.16 -9.74
N ILE A 164 -2.55 -4.67 -8.92
CA ILE A 164 -3.89 -4.12 -8.70
C ILE A 164 -4.02 -3.42 -7.35
N GLU A 165 -4.99 -2.51 -7.23
CA GLU A 165 -5.33 -1.83 -5.97
C GLU A 165 -6.67 -2.31 -5.40
N PHE A 166 -6.78 -2.25 -4.08
CA PHE A 166 -7.94 -2.68 -3.29
C PHE A 166 -8.53 -1.51 -2.48
N GLY A 167 -9.83 -1.55 -2.22
CA GLY A 167 -10.61 -0.44 -1.66
C GLY A 167 -11.50 0.23 -2.72
N GLU A 168 -12.18 1.31 -2.38
CA GLU A 168 -13.10 2.01 -3.30
C GLU A 168 -12.62 3.40 -3.66
N VAL A 169 -12.91 3.83 -4.88
CA VAL A 169 -12.74 5.21 -5.33
C VAL A 169 -11.32 5.71 -5.02
N ASN A 170 -11.15 6.61 -4.06
CA ASN A 170 -9.87 7.23 -3.73
C ASN A 170 -9.17 6.65 -2.50
N THR A 171 -9.75 5.62 -1.87
CA THR A 171 -9.13 4.87 -0.78
C THR A 171 -8.39 3.64 -1.28
N GLN A 172 -8.30 3.49 -2.60
CA GLN A 172 -7.63 2.36 -3.24
C GLN A 172 -6.15 2.33 -2.86
N SER A 173 -5.62 1.17 -2.47
CA SER A 173 -4.21 0.97 -2.17
C SER A 173 -3.75 -0.41 -2.63
N PRO A 174 -2.49 -0.57 -3.05
CA PRO A 174 -1.97 -1.89 -3.33
C PRO A 174 -1.76 -2.67 -2.03
N ILE A 175 -1.83 -4.00 -2.12
CA ILE A 175 -1.28 -4.88 -1.11
C ILE A 175 0.23 -4.70 -1.10
N ILE A 176 0.82 -4.62 0.08
CA ILE A 176 2.27 -4.63 0.26
C ILE A 176 2.69 -6.00 0.76
N TRP A 177 3.76 -6.53 0.17
CA TRP A 177 4.42 -7.74 0.61
C TRP A 177 5.87 -7.49 0.96
N ALA A 178 6.40 -8.28 1.88
CA ALA A 178 7.82 -8.33 2.19
C ALA A 178 8.26 -9.77 2.37
N THR A 179 9.49 -10.07 1.93
CA THR A 179 10.11 -11.37 2.19
C THR A 179 10.44 -11.56 3.67
N GLU A 180 10.60 -12.83 4.09
CA GLU A 180 10.79 -13.22 5.50
C GLU A 180 11.95 -12.47 6.18
N ASP A 181 13.06 -12.24 5.47
CA ASP A 181 14.25 -11.56 6.01
C ASP A 181 13.93 -10.16 6.56
N ILE A 182 13.03 -9.43 5.88
CA ILE A 182 12.59 -8.10 6.33
C ILE A 182 11.83 -8.20 7.65
N VAL A 183 10.93 -9.18 7.76
CA VAL A 183 10.14 -9.38 8.98
C VAL A 183 11.05 -9.74 10.14
N GLU A 184 12.04 -10.61 9.91
CA GLU A 184 13.02 -10.97 10.93
C GLU A 184 13.93 -9.79 11.31
N ALA A 185 14.37 -8.97 10.35
CA ALA A 185 15.13 -7.76 10.62
C ALA A 185 14.35 -6.79 11.53
N PHE A 186 13.09 -6.48 11.24
CA PHE A 186 12.30 -5.60 12.10
C PHE A 186 12.01 -6.19 13.48
N LYS A 187 11.85 -7.52 13.60
CA LYS A 187 11.76 -8.20 14.91
C LYS A 187 13.04 -8.05 15.71
N GLN A 188 14.21 -8.24 15.09
CA GLN A 188 15.52 -8.08 15.74
C GLN A 188 15.73 -6.65 16.25
N GLU A 189 15.30 -5.66 15.46
CA GLU A 189 15.32 -4.23 15.84
C GLU A 189 14.20 -3.85 16.84
N LYS A 190 13.39 -4.83 17.30
CA LYS A 190 12.26 -4.63 18.22
C LYS A 190 11.24 -3.59 17.73
N CYS A 191 11.10 -3.48 16.41
CA CYS A 191 10.20 -2.56 15.75
C CYS A 191 8.91 -3.25 15.34
N ARG A 192 7.78 -2.55 15.48
CA ARG A 192 6.47 -3.10 15.15
C ARG A 192 6.11 -2.75 13.71
N ILE A 193 6.19 -3.75 12.83
CA ILE A 193 5.44 -3.81 11.58
C ILE A 193 4.33 -4.84 11.74
N PHE A 194 3.14 -4.57 11.21
CA PHE A 194 2.08 -5.56 11.22
C PHE A 194 2.19 -6.43 9.98
N TYR A 195 1.97 -7.74 10.15
CA TYR A 195 2.01 -8.67 9.05
C TYR A 195 1.00 -9.80 9.20
N LYS A 196 0.55 -10.34 8.07
CA LYS A 196 -0.27 -11.57 7.99
C LYS A 196 0.51 -12.64 7.24
N ILE A 197 0.43 -13.87 7.75
CA ILE A 197 0.93 -15.06 7.05
C ILE A 197 0.03 -15.28 5.84
N ILE A 198 0.64 -15.55 4.69
CA ILE A 198 -0.08 -15.96 3.49
C ILE A 198 -0.31 -17.47 3.60
N GLU A 199 -1.52 -17.87 3.96
CA GLU A 199 -1.96 -19.29 3.97
C GLU A 199 -2.42 -19.73 2.57
#